data_AF-A0A239F830-F1
#
_entry.id   AF-A0A239F830-F1
#
_cell.length_a   1.000
_cell.length_b   1.000
_cell.length_c   1.000
_cell.angle_alpha   90.00
_cell.angle_beta   90.00
_cell.angle_gamma   90.00
#
_symmetry.space_group_name_H-M   'P 1'
#
loop_
_entity.id
_entity.type
_entity.pdbx_description
1 polymer ?
#
loop_
_entity_poly.entity_id
_entity_poly.type
_entity_poly.pdbx_seq_one_letter_code
_entity_poly.pdbx_strand_id
1 'polypeptide(L)'
;MTLDEMCGEFEGLLCRYGGGLKDWPEDIRPVLLRYLRQSYDARRRVVEMRRMEAMLCDDPPDLALPDGLEDRIIGAMLKLKAQG
;
A
#
# COMPACT_ATOMS: atom_id res chain seq x y z
N MET A 1 25.09 -4.71 6.88
CA MET A 1 23.78 -4.35 7.43
C MET A 1 23.75 -4.77 8.89
N THR A 2 23.65 -3.80 9.80
CA THR A 2 23.48 -4.00 11.24
C THR A 2 22.03 -4.34 11.55
N LEU A 3 21.75 -4.78 12.78
CA LEU A 3 20.39 -5.14 13.20
C LEU A 3 19.44 -3.93 13.25
N ASP A 4 19.99 -2.76 13.55
CA ASP A 4 19.28 -1.48 13.58
C ASP A 4 18.91 -1.01 12.16
N GLU A 5 19.86 -1.09 11.22
CA GLU A 5 19.61 -0.84 9.78
C GLU A 5 18.54 -1.79 9.23
N MET A 6 18.55 -3.07 9.64
CA MET A 6 17.54 -4.04 9.23
C MET A 6 16.14 -3.73 9.79
N CYS A 7 16.06 -3.23 11.02
CA CYS A 7 14.80 -2.76 11.61
C CYS A 7 14.24 -1.56 10.85
N GLY A 8 15.07 -0.55 10.57
CA GLY A 8 14.65 0.64 9.83
C GLY A 8 14.19 0.31 8.40
N GLU A 9 14.95 -0.53 7.71
CA GLU A 9 14.59 -0.98 6.35
C GLU A 9 13.29 -1.80 6.35
N PHE A 10 13.12 -2.69 7.33
CA PHE A 10 11.88 -3.44 7.51
C PHE A 10 10.67 -2.52 7.72
N GLU A 11 10.78 -1.53 8.60
CA GLU A 11 9.67 -0.59 8.87
C GLU A 11 9.35 0.27 7.64
N GLY A 12 10.37 0.74 6.92
CA GLY A 12 10.20 1.48 5.68
C GLY A 12 9.48 0.67 4.59
N LEU A 13 9.84 -0.60 4.43
CA LEU A 13 9.20 -1.48 3.45
C LEU A 13 7.79 -1.88 3.85
N LEU A 14 7.55 -2.15 5.14
CA LEU A 14 6.22 -2.42 5.67
C LEU A 14 5.29 -1.21 5.46
N CYS A 15 5.79 0.01 5.62
CA CYS A 15 5.02 1.22 5.37
C CYS A 15 4.77 1.47 3.87
N ARG A 16 5.76 1.22 3.01
CA ARG A 16 5.68 1.53 1.57
C ARG A 16 4.93 0.47 0.76
N TYR A 17 5.16 -0.79 1.05
CA TYR A 17 4.64 -1.92 0.27
C TYR A 17 3.64 -2.77 1.04
N GLY A 18 3.45 -2.48 2.33
CA GLY A 18 2.47 -3.16 3.13
C GLY A 18 2.89 -4.60 3.50
N GLY A 19 1.89 -5.43 3.82
CA GLY A 19 2.07 -6.81 4.27
C GLY A 19 2.38 -7.79 3.13
N GLY A 20 2.27 -7.35 1.88
CA GLY A 20 2.53 -8.12 0.67
C GLY A 20 4.02 -8.36 0.40
N LEU A 21 4.61 -9.40 1.00
CA LEU A 21 6.05 -9.72 0.84
C LEU A 21 6.49 -9.96 -0.61
N LYS A 22 5.56 -10.29 -1.51
CA LYS A 22 5.83 -10.47 -2.95
C LYS A 22 6.09 -9.13 -3.66
N ASP A 23 5.56 -8.05 -3.11
CA ASP A 23 5.59 -6.70 -3.67
C ASP A 23 6.84 -5.93 -3.21
N TRP A 24 7.62 -6.52 -2.29
CA TRP A 24 8.86 -5.94 -1.79
C TRP A 24 10.00 -6.07 -2.82
N PRO A 25 10.98 -5.15 -2.86
CA PRO A 25 12.09 -5.19 -3.81
C PRO A 25 12.86 -6.52 -3.77
N GLU A 26 13.16 -7.09 -4.94
CA GLU A 26 13.73 -8.44 -5.06
C GLU A 26 15.15 -8.58 -4.51
N ASP A 27 15.93 -7.51 -4.58
CA ASP A 27 17.31 -7.40 -4.09
C ASP A 27 17.40 -7.50 -2.56
N ILE A 28 16.44 -6.91 -1.84
CA ILE A 28 16.41 -6.87 -0.37
C ILE A 28 15.58 -8.01 0.25
N ARG A 29 14.65 -8.60 -0.52
CA ARG A 29 13.69 -9.62 -0.06
C ARG A 29 14.35 -10.82 0.67
N PRO A 30 15.44 -11.44 0.17
CA PRO A 30 16.04 -12.59 0.84
C PRO A 30 16.61 -12.26 2.23
N VAL A 31 17.20 -11.07 2.38
CA VAL A 31 17.79 -10.60 3.64
C VAL A 31 16.70 -10.37 4.69
N LEU A 32 15.59 -9.76 4.29
CA LEU A 32 14.46 -9.49 5.18
C LEU A 32 13.63 -10.73 5.48
N LEU A 33 13.53 -11.70 4.57
CA LEU A 33 12.95 -13.00 4.88
C LEU A 33 13.78 -13.72 5.95
N ARG A 34 15.11 -13.59 5.95
CA ARG A 34 15.97 -14.11 7.02
C ARG A 34 15.70 -13.40 8.34
N TYR A 35 15.55 -12.07 8.34
CA TYR A 35 15.15 -11.28 9.51
C TYR A 35 13.80 -11.74 10.08
N LEU A 36 12.80 -11.88 9.21
CA LEU A 36 11.46 -12.33 9.59
C LEU A 36 11.47 -13.74 10.17
N ARG A 37 12.38 -14.63 9.77
CA ARG A 37 12.52 -15.95 10.42
C ARG A 37 13.04 -15.84 11.85
N GLN A 38 13.88 -14.86 12.13
CA GLN A 38 14.55 -14.69 13.43
C GLN A 38 13.77 -13.82 14.40
N SER A 39 12.90 -12.92 13.91
CA SER A 39 12.12 -11.98 14.73
C SER A 39 10.63 -12.32 14.74
N TYR A 40 10.11 -12.74 15.90
CA TYR A 40 8.68 -12.97 16.09
C TYR A 40 7.87 -11.67 15.95
N ASP A 41 8.37 -10.57 16.50
CA ASP A 41 7.69 -9.27 16.45
C ASP A 41 7.57 -8.74 15.02
N ALA A 42 8.61 -8.91 14.21
CA ALA A 42 8.55 -8.53 12.79
C ALA A 42 7.48 -9.33 12.03
N ARG A 43 7.34 -10.64 12.30
CA ARG A 43 6.26 -11.44 11.71
C ARG A 43 4.89 -10.97 12.16
N ARG A 44 4.72 -10.65 13.45
CA ARG A 44 3.45 -10.14 13.98
C ARG A 44 3.05 -8.84 13.27
N ARG A 45 3.98 -7.91 13.09
CA ARG A 45 3.72 -6.63 12.39
C ARG A 45 3.32 -6.83 10.93
N VAL A 46 3.92 -7.78 10.21
CA VAL A 46 3.49 -8.13 8.84
C VAL A 46 2.05 -8.67 8.83
N VAL A 47 1.69 -9.52 9.80
CA VAL A 47 0.33 -10.06 9.92
C VAL A 47 -0.67 -8.96 10.27
N GLU A 48 -0.32 -8.05 11.18
CA GLU A 48 -1.15 -6.90 11.52
C GLU A 48 -1.37 -5.98 10.32
N MET A 49 -0.32 -5.68 9.55
CA MET A 49 -0.45 -4.90 8.33
C MET A 49 -1.39 -5.57 7.33
N ARG A 50 -1.23 -6.89 7.09
CA ARG A 50 -2.16 -7.64 6.22
C ARG A 50 -3.60 -7.59 6.71
N ARG A 51 -3.81 -7.61 8.02
CA ARG A 51 -5.14 -7.49 8.61
C ARG A 51 -5.73 -6.10 8.37
N MET A 52 -4.93 -5.05 8.53
CA MET A 52 -5.36 -3.67 8.23
C MET A 52 -5.68 -3.50 6.74
N GLU A 53 -4.84 -4.03 5.86
CA GLU A 53 -5.08 -4.03 4.41
C GLU A 53 -6.38 -4.77 4.05
N ALA A 54 -6.63 -5.93 4.65
CA ALA A 54 -7.87 -6.67 4.45
C ALA A 54 -9.10 -5.87 4.92
N MET A 55 -9.01 -5.20 6.08
CA MET A 55 -10.08 -4.31 6.56
C MET A 55 -10.36 -3.14 5.63
N LEU A 56 -9.35 -2.64 4.91
CA LEU A 56 -9.51 -1.58 3.90
C LEU A 56 -10.07 -2.11 2.57
N CYS A 57 -9.78 -3.36 2.21
CA CYS A 57 -10.23 -3.99 0.98
C CYS A 57 -11.64 -4.58 1.06
N ASP A 58 -12.10 -5.00 2.25
CA ASP A 58 -13.44 -5.58 2.43
C ASP A 58 -14.57 -4.53 2.31
N ASP A 59 -14.25 -3.23 2.22
CA ASP A 59 -15.21 -2.16 1.88
C ASP A 59 -14.50 -0.85 1.47
N PRO A 60 -14.07 -0.63 0.20
CA PRO A 60 -14.02 0.74 -0.28
C PRO A 60 -15.48 1.21 -0.28
N PRO A 61 -15.86 2.29 0.44
CA PRO A 61 -17.22 2.77 0.36
C PRO A 61 -17.54 2.95 -1.12
N ASP A 62 -18.66 2.37 -1.56
CA ASP A 62 -19.30 2.74 -2.81
C ASP A 62 -19.64 4.22 -2.62
N LEU A 63 -18.67 5.09 -2.93
CA LEU A 63 -18.79 6.52 -2.90
C LEU A 63 -19.74 6.81 -4.04
N ALA A 64 -21.03 6.75 -3.73
CA ALA A 64 -22.08 7.23 -4.59
C ALA A 64 -21.66 8.63 -5.02
N LEU A 65 -21.25 8.74 -6.28
CA LEU A 65 -20.93 10.04 -6.85
C LEU A 65 -22.19 10.88 -6.70
N PRO A 66 -22.08 12.13 -6.22
CA PRO A 66 -23.22 13.03 -6.21
C PRO A 66 -23.89 13.03 -7.58
N ASP A 67 -25.22 12.95 -7.61
CA ASP A 67 -25.99 12.91 -8.86
C ASP A 67 -25.50 14.01 -9.82
N GLY A 68 -25.12 13.60 -11.04
CA GLY A 68 -24.63 14.49 -12.08
C GLY A 68 -23.19 14.99 -11.92
N LEU A 69 -22.40 14.50 -10.96
CA LEU A 69 -20.97 14.82 -10.87
C LEU A 69 -20.21 14.32 -12.11
N GLU A 70 -20.51 13.11 -12.58
CA GLU A 70 -19.92 12.55 -13.80
C GLU A 70 -20.21 13.43 -15.02
N ASP A 71 -21.48 13.83 -15.21
CA ASP A 71 -21.90 14.72 -16.29
C ASP A 71 -21.19 16.08 -16.24
N ARG A 72 -20.97 16.62 -15.02
CA ARG A 72 -20.23 17.88 -14.82
C ARG A 72 -18.76 17.76 -15.19
N ILE A 73 -18.12 16.64 -14.85
CA ILE A 73 -16.73 16.37 -15.20
C ILE A 73 -16.60 16.25 -16.73
N ILE A 74 -17.45 15.44 -17.37
CA ILE A 74 -17.47 15.25 -18.83
C ILE A 74 -17.71 16.60 -19.54
N GLY A 75 -18.69 17.38 -19.08
CA GLY A 75 -18.98 18.70 -19.63
C GLY A 75 -17.80 19.69 -19.50
N ALA A 76 -17.07 19.64 -18.39
CA ALA A 76 -15.88 20.47 -18.19
C ALA A 76 -14.74 20.05 -19.13
N MET A 77 -14.49 18.75 -19.32
CA MET A 77 -13.47 18.23 -20.22
C MET A 77 -13.75 18.62 -21.69
N LEU A 78 -15.01 18.54 -22.12
CA LEU A 78 -15.42 18.94 -23.47
C LEU A 78 -15.24 20.45 -23.70
N LYS A 79 -15.54 21.28 -22.70
CA LYS A 79 -15.32 22.74 -22.78
C LYS A 79 -13.84 23.10 -22.86
N LEU A 80 -12.99 22.42 -22.08
CA LEU A 80 -11.53 22.62 -22.15
C LEU A 80 -10.97 22.24 -23.53
N LYS A 81 -11.47 21.15 -24.13
CA LYS A 81 -11.08 20.72 -25.48
C LYS A 81 -11.54 21.69 -26.58
N ALA A 82 -12.63 22.42 -26.37
CA ALA A 82 -13.16 23.37 -27.34
C ALA A 82 -12.48 24.77 -27.27
N GLN A 83 -11.66 25.02 -26.25
CA GLN A 83 -10.98 26.29 -26.01
C GLN A 83 -9.48 26.29 -26.39
N GLY A 84 -8.94 25.16 -26.81
CA GLY A 84 -7.57 25.02 -27.34
C GLY A 84 -7.60 24.66 -28.82
#